data_AF-A0A7W1CIC5-F1
#
_entry.id   AF-A0A7W1CIC5-F1
#
_cell.length_a   1.000
_cell.length_b   1.000
_cell.length_c   1.000
_cell.angle_alpha   90.00
_cell.angle_beta   90.00
_cell.angle_gamma   90.00
#
_symmetry.space_group_name_H-M   'P 1'
#
loop_
_entity.id
_entity.type
_entity.pdbx_description
1 polymer ?
#
loop_
_entity_poly.entity_id
_entity_poly.type
_entity_poly.pdbx_seq_one_letter_code
_entity_poly.pdbx_strand_id
1 'polypeptide(L)'
;MVILTIALWQEVNLKLSIILGITASTTLLFLLDRHFVFSYARHKRVTPQIFGFILACFIGGALNYFSTIGLLSTFSGLLPQIAEIGGLIIGAIFNYFFLRYLVFRKDA
;
A
#
# COMPACT_ATOMS: atom_id res chain seq x y z
N MET A 1 3.07 10.99 10.33
CA MET A 1 3.93 11.58 11.38
C MET A 1 3.20 11.90 12.67
N VAL A 2 1.96 12.41 12.67
CA VAL A 2 1.22 12.77 13.91
C VAL A 2 0.86 11.56 14.80
N ILE A 3 0.53 10.40 14.20
CA ILE A 3 0.15 9.18 14.95
C ILE A 3 1.35 8.57 15.72
N LEU A 4 2.57 8.72 15.18
CA LEU A 4 3.79 8.22 15.83
C LEU A 4 4.14 9.04 17.09
N THR A 5 3.89 10.36 17.04
CA THR A 5 4.15 11.29 18.15
C THR A 5 3.22 11.03 19.34
N ILE A 6 1.96 10.64 19.08
CA ILE A 6 0.98 10.31 20.14
C ILE A 6 1.29 8.94 20.77
N ALA A 7 1.77 7.98 19.98
CA ALA A 7 2.12 6.64 20.46
C ALA A 7 3.38 6.60 21.35
N LEU A 8 4.30 7.55 21.19
CA LEU A 8 5.51 7.67 22.02
C LEU A 8 5.25 8.15 23.45
N TRP A 9 4.07 8.71 23.72
CA TRP A 9 3.71 9.26 25.03
C TRP A 9 3.12 8.24 26.01
N GLN A 10 2.82 7.00 25.59
CA GLN A 10 2.06 6.05 26.41
C GLN A 10 2.84 4.85 26.97
N GLU A 11 4.16 4.73 26.79
CA GLU A 11 4.94 3.54 27.20
C GLU A 11 4.34 2.18 26.73
N VAL A 12 3.40 2.21 25.79
CA VAL A 12 2.90 1.02 25.12
C VAL A 12 3.99 0.60 24.15
N ASN A 13 4.37 -0.68 24.22
CA ASN A 13 5.42 -1.28 23.41
C ASN A 13 5.29 -0.84 21.95
N LEU A 14 6.15 0.09 21.51
CA LEU A 14 6.06 0.82 20.24
C LEU A 14 5.81 -0.12 19.05
N LYS A 15 6.36 -1.33 19.13
CA LYS A 15 6.20 -2.40 18.14
C LYS A 15 4.74 -2.83 17.99
N LEU A 16 4.00 -3.02 19.08
CA LEU A 16 2.59 -3.42 19.04
C LEU A 16 1.71 -2.33 18.42
N SER A 17 1.93 -1.07 18.81
CA SER A 17 1.18 0.06 18.24
C SER A 17 1.43 0.22 16.75
N ILE A 18 2.67 0.03 16.29
CA ILE A 18 3.02 0.07 14.87
C ILE A 18 2.34 -1.09 14.13
N ILE A 19 2.42 -2.33 14.66
CA ILE A 19 1.79 -3.50 14.04
C ILE A 19 0.29 -3.30 13.92
N LEU A 20 -0.39 -2.93 15.01
CA LEU A 20 -1.83 -2.70 15.01
C LEU A 20 -2.23 -1.56 14.07
N GLY A 21 -1.46 -0.47 14.03
CA GLY A 21 -1.68 0.64 13.11
C GLY A 21 -1.57 0.20 11.65
N ILE A 22 -0.51 -0.53 11.29
CA ILE A 22 -0.31 -1.05 9.94
C ILE A 22 -1.44 -2.02 9.58
N THR A 23 -1.79 -2.95 10.46
CA THR A 23 -2.87 -3.92 10.23
C THR A 23 -4.22 -3.22 10.06
N ALA A 24 -4.54 -2.24 10.89
CA ALA A 24 -5.78 -1.47 10.78
C ALA A 24 -5.81 -0.66 9.47
N SER A 25 -4.74 0.06 9.13
CA SER A 25 -4.64 0.83 7.89
C SER A 25 -4.74 -0.06 6.65
N THR A 26 -4.04 -1.19 6.62
CA THR A 26 -4.09 -2.14 5.50
C THR A 26 -5.46 -2.79 5.37
N THR A 27 -6.13 -3.11 6.49
CA THR A 27 -7.50 -3.66 6.49
C THR A 27 -8.49 -2.63 5.97
N LEU A 28 -8.42 -1.39 6.43
CA LEU A 28 -9.28 -0.31 5.95
C LEU A 28 -9.06 -0.03 4.48
N LEU A 29 -7.80 0.00 4.03
CA LEU A 29 -7.45 0.18 2.62
C LEU A 29 -8.05 -0.95 1.76
N PHE A 30 -7.92 -2.20 2.19
CA PHE A 30 -8.54 -3.34 1.52
C PHE A 30 -10.06 -3.23 1.45
N LEU A 31 -10.72 -2.84 2.55
CA LEU A 31 -12.18 -2.69 2.59
C LEU A 31 -12.64 -1.54 1.69
N LEU A 32 -11.89 -0.43 1.65
CA LEU A 32 -12.16 0.71 0.77
C LEU A 32 -12.02 0.31 -0.70
N ASP A 33 -10.92 -0.34 -1.07
CA ASP A 33 -10.70 -0.83 -2.43
C ASP A 33 -11.77 -1.84 -2.83
N ARG A 34 -12.17 -2.74 -1.92
CA ARG A 34 -13.24 -3.72 -2.16
C ARG A 34 -14.62 -3.08 -2.31
N HIS A 35 -14.95 -2.04 -1.54
CA HIS A 35 -16.29 -1.42 -1.57
C HIS A 35 -16.46 -0.30 -2.57
N PHE A 36 -15.45 0.55 -2.74
CA PHE A 36 -15.55 1.73 -3.59
C PHE A 36 -14.94 1.50 -4.98
N VAL A 37 -13.71 1.00 -5.05
CA VAL A 37 -12.97 0.88 -6.33
C VAL A 37 -13.37 -0.36 -7.11
N PHE A 38 -13.55 -1.48 -6.42
CA PHE A 38 -13.86 -2.79 -7.00
C PHE A 38 -15.17 -3.35 -6.45
N SER A 39 -16.22 -2.53 -6.41
CA SER A 39 -17.56 -2.91 -5.91
C SER A 39 -18.08 -4.23 -6.52
N TYR A 40 -17.75 -4.52 -7.78
CA TYR A 40 -18.08 -5.78 -8.47
C TYR A 40 -17.49 -7.04 -7.82
N ALA A 41 -16.39 -6.92 -7.07
CA ALA A 41 -15.73 -8.03 -6.41
C ALA A 41 -16.26 -8.33 -5.01
N ARG A 42 -17.23 -7.53 -4.51
CA ARG A 42 -17.86 -7.70 -3.20
C ARG A 42 -18.46 -9.08 -3.01
N HIS A 43 -18.93 -9.71 -4.09
CA HIS A 43 -19.58 -11.02 -4.10
C HIS A 43 -18.63 -12.22 -4.18
N LYS A 44 -17.32 -11.99 -4.36
CA LYS A 44 -16.31 -13.06 -4.45
C LYS A 44 -15.67 -13.37 -3.09
N ARG A 45 -15.10 -14.57 -2.97
CA ARG A 45 -14.48 -15.10 -1.74
C ARG A 45 -13.38 -14.17 -1.23
N VAL A 46 -13.46 -13.81 0.05
CA VAL A 46 -12.58 -12.83 0.72
C VAL A 46 -11.15 -13.35 0.86
N THR A 47 -10.97 -14.64 1.16
CA THR A 47 -9.66 -15.23 1.48
C THR A 47 -8.61 -15.08 0.37
N PRO A 48 -8.86 -15.48 -0.90
CA PRO A 48 -7.87 -15.27 -1.96
C PRO A 48 -7.64 -13.79 -2.27
N GLN A 49 -8.63 -12.92 -2.00
CA GLN A 49 -8.50 -11.49 -2.24
C GLN A 49 -7.59 -10.80 -1.22
N ILE A 50 -7.63 -11.23 0.05
CA ILE A 50 -6.72 -10.73 1.08
C ILE A 50 -5.28 -11.12 0.75
N PHE A 51 -5.03 -12.38 0.38
CA PHE A 51 -3.68 -12.81 -0.02
C PHE A 51 -3.18 -12.04 -1.25
N GLY A 52 -4.03 -11.88 -2.26
CA GLY A 52 -3.70 -11.08 -3.43
C GLY A 52 -3.41 -9.62 -3.10
N PHE A 53 -4.19 -9.02 -2.19
CA PHE A 53 -4.00 -7.65 -1.73
C PHE A 53 -2.69 -7.47 -0.95
N ILE A 54 -2.38 -8.39 -0.03
CA ILE A 54 -1.11 -8.38 0.71
C ILE A 54 0.05 -8.46 -0.28
N LEU A 55 -0.01 -9.38 -1.26
CA LEU A 55 1.02 -9.52 -2.29
C LEU A 55 1.17 -8.23 -3.13
N ALA A 56 0.05 -7.62 -3.52
CA ALA A 56 0.03 -6.37 -4.27
C ALA A 56 0.66 -5.21 -3.48
N CYS A 57 0.36 -5.10 -2.18
CA CYS A 57 0.99 -4.13 -1.29
C CYS A 57 2.50 -4.33 -1.17
N PHE A 58 2.97 -5.58 -1.03
CA PHE A 58 4.41 -5.87 -0.98
C PHE A 58 5.10 -5.50 -2.29
N ILE A 59 4.53 -5.88 -3.43
CA ILE A 59 5.13 -5.58 -4.74
C ILE A 59 5.09 -4.07 -5.02
N GLY A 60 3.96 -3.41 -4.74
CA GLY A 60 3.82 -1.96 -4.90
C GLY A 60 4.79 -1.18 -4.00
N GLY A 61 5.01 -1.64 -2.77
CA GLY A 61 6.00 -1.07 -1.85
C GLY A 61 7.44 -1.27 -2.34
N ALA A 62 7.76 -2.44 -2.87
CA ALA A 62 9.07 -2.70 -3.47
C ALA A 62 9.29 -1.79 -4.70
N LEU A 63 8.30 -1.68 -5.59
CA LEU A 63 8.37 -0.81 -6.76
C LEU A 63 8.51 0.67 -6.36
N ASN A 64 7.80 1.12 -5.33
CA ASN A 64 7.95 2.46 -4.78
C ASN A 64 9.40 2.69 -4.33
N TYR A 65 9.95 1.80 -3.51
CA TYR A 65 11.31 1.89 -3.00
C TYR A 65 12.36 1.92 -4.12
N PHE A 66 12.30 0.95 -5.05
CA PHE A 66 13.24 0.86 -6.16
C PHE A 66 13.14 2.05 -7.11
N SER A 67 11.92 2.55 -7.37
CA SER A 67 11.71 3.72 -8.23
C SER A 67 12.26 4.98 -7.56
N THR A 68 12.03 5.16 -6.25
CA THR A 68 12.56 6.31 -5.52
C THR A 68 14.09 6.31 -5.47
N ILE A 69 14.71 5.16 -5.19
CA ILE A 69 16.18 5.04 -5.23
C ILE A 69 16.71 5.23 -6.66
N GLY A 70 16.07 4.65 -7.66
CA GLY A 70 16.47 4.81 -9.06
C GLY A 70 16.38 6.27 -9.54
N LEU A 71 15.35 7.01 -9.12
CA LEU A 71 15.23 8.44 -9.40
C LEU A 71 16.33 9.24 -8.68
N LEU A 72 16.62 8.94 -7.42
CA LEU A 72 17.67 9.61 -6.65
C LEU A 72 19.09 9.31 -7.19
N SER A 73 19.33 8.09 -7.67
CA SER A 73 20.62 7.72 -8.25
C SER A 73 20.84 8.31 -9.64
N THR A 74 19.77 8.49 -10.41
CA THR A 74 19.81 9.04 -11.78
C THR A 74 19.84 10.57 -11.75
N PHE A 75 19.12 11.19 -10.82
CA PHE A 75 19.01 12.63 -10.67
C PHE A 75 19.52 13.04 -9.28
N SER A 76 20.83 13.18 -9.16
CA SER A 76 21.53 13.51 -7.90
C SER A 76 21.25 14.92 -7.36
N GLY A 77 20.49 15.75 -8.08
CA GLY A 77 19.97 17.05 -7.63
C GLY A 77 18.47 17.09 -7.36
N LEU A 78 17.77 15.97 -7.50
CA LEU A 78 16.32 15.90 -7.29
C LEU A 78 16.01 15.94 -5.79
N LEU A 79 15.02 16.76 -5.40
CA LEU A 79 14.55 16.74 -4.01
C LEU A 79 14.03 15.34 -3.68
N PRO A 80 14.45 14.73 -2.55
CA PRO A 80 13.98 13.41 -2.12
C PRO A 80 12.46 13.27 -2.08
N GLN A 81 11.72 14.34 -1.75
CA GLN A 81 10.26 14.34 -1.79
C GLN A 81 9.69 14.11 -3.19
N ILE A 82 10.31 14.65 -4.24
CA ILE A 82 9.84 14.48 -5.63
C ILE A 82 10.09 13.04 -6.08
N ALA A 83 11.24 12.47 -5.71
CA ALA A 83 11.57 11.07 -6.00
C ALA A 83 10.64 10.09 -5.25
N GLU A 84 10.26 10.43 -4.01
CA GLU A 84 9.29 9.67 -3.22
C GLU A 84 7.89 9.70 -3.87
N ILE A 85 7.43 10.88 -4.32
CA ILE A 85 6.16 11.02 -5.04
C ILE A 85 6.16 10.21 -6.34
N GLY A 86 7.26 10.25 -7.10
CA GLY A 86 7.40 9.46 -8.33
C GLY A 86 7.28 7.95 -8.05
N GLY A 87 8.00 7.46 -7.04
CA GLY A 87 7.88 6.07 -6.61
C GLY A 87 6.48 5.74 -6.10
N LEU A 88 5.80 6.65 -5.41
CA LEU A 88 4.44 6.46 -4.90
C LEU A 88 3.45 6.30 -6.04
N ILE A 89 3.55 7.13 -7.07
CA ILE A 89 2.70 7.04 -8.26
C ILE A 89 2.91 5.70 -8.98
N ILE A 90 4.16 5.30 -9.20
CA ILE A 90 4.48 4.03 -9.88
C ILE A 90 3.95 2.84 -9.06
N GLY A 91 4.23 2.82 -7.75
CA GLY A 91 3.74 1.79 -6.84
C GLY A 91 2.21 1.72 -6.79
N ALA A 92 1.54 2.88 -6.75
CA ALA A 92 0.08 2.97 -6.72
C ALA A 92 -0.56 2.50 -8.03
N ILE A 93 0.00 2.89 -9.19
CA ILE A 93 -0.45 2.42 -10.50
C ILE A 93 -0.34 0.90 -10.55
N PHE A 94 0.82 0.35 -10.19
CA PHE A 94 1.00 -1.10 -10.21
C PHE A 94 0.02 -1.80 -9.26
N ASN A 95 -0.16 -1.27 -8.04
CA ASN A 95 -1.10 -1.83 -7.08
C ASN A 95 -2.53 -1.84 -7.65
N TYR A 96 -2.96 -0.75 -8.32
CA TYR A 96 -4.25 -0.70 -9.01
C TYR A 96 -4.38 -1.77 -10.11
N PHE A 97 -3.37 -1.91 -10.97
CA PHE A 97 -3.39 -2.92 -12.04
C PHE A 97 -3.37 -4.34 -11.47
N PHE A 98 -2.55 -4.62 -10.46
CA PHE A 98 -2.46 -5.93 -9.84
C PHE A 98 -3.78 -6.30 -9.15
N LEU A 99 -4.36 -5.38 -8.39
CA LEU A 99 -5.67 -5.58 -7.79
C LEU A 99 -6.76 -5.79 -8.85
N ARG A 100 -6.75 -5.00 -9.94
CA ARG A 100 -7.75 -5.11 -11.01
C ARG A 100 -7.67 -6.41 -11.80
N TYR A 101 -6.47 -6.85 -12.17
CA TYR A 101 -6.29 -7.97 -13.11
C TYR A 101 -6.03 -9.32 -12.44
N LEU A 102 -5.37 -9.33 -11.28
CA LEU A 102 -5.02 -10.56 -10.56
C LEU A 102 -5.99 -10.86 -9.42
N VAL A 103 -6.38 -9.86 -8.64
CA VAL A 103 -7.15 -10.07 -7.39
C VAL A 103 -8.66 -9.98 -7.61
N PHE A 104 -9.08 -8.99 -8.38
CA PHE A 104 -10.48 -8.67 -8.67
C PHE A 104 -10.83 -8.91 -10.13
N ARG A 105 -10.24 -9.97 -10.71
CA ARG A 105 -10.49 -10.35 -12.11
C ARG A 105 -11.99 -10.43 -12.36
N LYS A 106 -12.49 -9.56 -13.23
CA LYS A 106 -13.86 -9.63 -13.74
C LYS A 106 -13.90 -10.88 -14.61
N ASP A 107 -14.64 -11.90 -14.17
CA ASP A 107 -14.90 -13.04 -15.06
C ASP A 107 -15.75 -12.48 -16.20
N ALA A 108 -15.27 -12.70 -17.42
CA ALA A 108 -15.93 -12.26 -18.64
C ALA A 108 -17.25 -12.99 -18.83
#